data_AF-A0A9Q4DJV9-F1
#
_entry.id   AF-A0A9Q4DJV9-F1
#
_cell.length_a   1.000
_cell.length_b   1.000
_cell.length_c   1.000
_cell.angle_alpha   90.00
_cell.angle_beta   90.00
_cell.angle_gamma   90.00
#
_symmetry.space_group_name_H-M   'P 1'
#
loop_
_entity.id
_entity.type
_entity.pdbx_description
1 polymer ?
#
loop_
_entity_poly.entity_id
_entity_poly.type
_entity_poly.pdbx_seq_one_letter_code
_entity_poly.pdbx_strand_id
1 'polypeptide(L)'
;YVDYRRPSAVSFVRSLEEDLKRRDFTVNAFALDETGEIIDLFHGLEDLENQVLRAVGVASERFNEDALRIMRGFRFQASLGFKL
;
A
#
# COMPACT_ATOMS: atom_id res chain seq x y z
N TYR A 1 15.42 -5.58 -6.83
CA TYR A 1 15.35 -6.03 -5.43
C TYR A 1 16.33 -7.17 -5.25
N VAL A 2 17.15 -7.14 -4.20
CA VAL A 2 17.95 -8.27 -3.73
C VAL A 2 17.01 -9.17 -2.94
N ASP A 3 16.91 -10.44 -3.35
CA ASP A 3 16.09 -11.49 -2.73
C ASP A 3 14.59 -11.14 -2.59
N TYR A 4 14.01 -10.47 -3.59
CA TYR A 4 12.56 -10.17 -3.66
C TYR A 4 11.97 -9.45 -2.44
N ARG A 5 12.81 -8.78 -1.65
CA ARG A 5 12.38 -8.12 -0.41
C ARG A 5 13.15 -6.83 -0.12
N ARG A 6 14.45 -6.79 -0.40
CA ARG A 6 15.27 -5.61 -0.14
C ARG A 6 15.52 -4.85 -1.44
N PRO A 7 15.16 -3.56 -1.54
CA PRO A 7 15.56 -2.79 -2.69
C PRO A 7 17.10 -2.73 -2.72
N SER A 8 17.69 -2.82 -3.92
CA SER A 8 19.15 -2.75 -4.10
C SER A 8 19.72 -1.37 -3.76
N ALA A 9 18.87 -0.35 -3.73
CA ALA A 9 19.15 1.00 -3.26
C ALA A 9 17.85 1.66 -2.77
N VAL A 10 17.94 2.55 -1.79
CA VAL A 10 16.83 3.40 -1.36
C VAL A 10 17.01 4.78 -1.98
N SER A 11 16.04 5.22 -2.78
CA SER A 11 16.05 6.55 -3.40
C SER A 11 15.02 7.43 -2.72
N PHE A 12 15.46 8.56 -2.16
CA PHE A 12 14.56 9.56 -1.61
C PHE A 12 13.79 10.25 -2.73
N VAL A 13 12.46 10.26 -2.61
CA VAL A 13 11.56 11.03 -3.49
C VAL A 13 11.14 12.31 -2.78
N ARG A 14 10.79 13.34 -3.56
CA ARG A 14 10.27 14.61 -3.04
C ARG A 14 8.75 14.73 -3.14
N SER A 15 8.10 13.79 -3.81
CA SER A 15 6.64 13.76 -3.99
C SER A 15 6.03 12.75 -3.03
N LEU A 16 5.00 13.19 -2.31
CA LEU A 16 4.16 12.32 -1.47
C LEU A 16 3.49 11.23 -2.32
N GLU A 17 2.98 11.58 -3.50
CA GLU A 17 2.34 10.64 -4.42
C GLU A 17 3.28 9.49 -4.79
N GLU A 18 4.55 9.79 -5.08
CA GLU A 18 5.55 8.77 -5.42
C GLU A 18 5.90 7.85 -4.25
N ASP A 19 5.80 8.33 -3.00
CA ASP A 19 5.94 7.48 -1.81
C ASP A 19 4.71 6.58 -1.64
N LEU A 20 3.51 7.18 -1.65
CA LEU A 20 2.25 6.47 -1.45
C LEU A 20 2.01 5.40 -2.53
N LYS A 21 2.37 5.68 -3.78
CA LYS A 21 2.27 4.75 -4.92
C LYS A 21 3.02 3.43 -4.69
N ARG A 22 4.09 3.45 -3.89
CA ARG A 22 4.94 2.28 -3.63
C ARG A 22 4.46 1.44 -2.45
N ARG A 23 3.36 1.81 -1.81
CA ARG A 23 2.81 1.06 -0.68
C ARG A 23 2.09 -0.20 -1.14
N ASP A 24 1.76 -1.06 -0.18
CA ASP A 24 1.21 -2.39 -0.45
C ASP A 24 -0.28 -2.34 -0.80
N PHE A 25 -1.11 -1.78 0.07
CA PHE A 25 -2.57 -1.70 -0.10
C PHE A 25 -3.08 -0.25 -0.05
N THR A 26 -4.18 0.03 -0.76
CA THR A 26 -4.83 1.35 -0.84
C THR A 26 -5.18 1.88 0.55
N VAL A 27 -5.70 1.02 1.42
CA VAL A 27 -6.02 1.33 2.83
C VAL A 27 -4.80 1.72 3.69
N ASN A 28 -3.58 1.51 3.19
CA ASN A 28 -2.33 1.94 3.82
C ASN A 28 -1.66 3.11 3.07
N ALA A 29 -2.31 3.65 2.03
CA ALA A 29 -1.74 4.55 1.04
C ALA A 29 -2.42 5.93 0.97
N PHE A 30 -2.96 6.39 2.10
CA PHE A 30 -3.33 7.79 2.32
C PHE A 30 -2.44 8.41 3.40
N ALA A 31 -2.40 9.73 3.45
CA ALA A 31 -1.64 10.51 4.41
C ALA A 31 -2.55 11.50 5.15
N LEU A 32 -2.07 12.01 6.28
CA LEU A 32 -2.70 13.08 7.03
C LEU A 32 -1.75 14.28 6.99
N ASP A 33 -2.25 15.44 6.61
CA ASP A 33 -1.45 16.67 6.63
C ASP A 33 -1.44 17.32 8.03
N GLU A 34 -0.74 18.44 8.15
CA GLU A 34 -0.63 19.18 9.41
C GLU A 34 -1.93 19.87 9.87
N THR A 35 -2.89 20.02 8.97
CA THR A 35 -4.22 20.59 9.26
C THR A 35 -5.25 19.53 9.65
N GLY A 36 -4.89 18.24 9.47
CA GLY A 36 -5.78 17.11 9.70
C GLY A 36 -6.59 16.71 8.46
N GLU A 37 -6.26 17.23 7.28
CA GLU A 37 -6.85 16.80 6.02
C GLU A 37 -6.26 15.46 5.58
N ILE A 38 -7.11 14.53 5.16
CA ILE A 38 -6.68 13.24 4.62
C ILE A 38 -6.40 13.41 3.13
N ILE A 39 -5.16 13.16 2.73
CA ILE A 39 -4.73 13.10 1.34
C ILE A 39 -4.83 11.64 0.89
N ASP A 40 -5.90 11.30 0.19
CA ASP A 40 -6.12 9.99 -0.42
C ASP A 40 -6.01 10.06 -1.94
N LEU A 41 -4.90 9.57 -2.48
CA LEU A 41 -4.60 9.57 -3.91
C LEU A 41 -4.91 8.22 -4.59
N PHE A 42 -5.31 7.21 -3.81
CA PHE A 42 -5.44 5.82 -4.27
C PHE A 42 -6.75 5.14 -3.82
N HIS A 43 -7.76 5.93 -3.43
CA HIS A 43 -9.08 5.45 -3.00
C HIS A 43 -9.03 4.53 -1.77
N GLY A 44 -8.05 4.76 -0.90
CA GLY A 44 -7.88 3.97 0.32
C GLY A 44 -9.00 4.17 1.34
N LEU A 45 -9.63 5.35 1.39
CA LEU A 45 -10.77 5.59 2.27
C LEU A 45 -12.02 4.83 1.82
N GLU A 46 -12.26 4.77 0.51
CA GLU A 46 -13.38 4.00 -0.06
C GLU A 46 -13.16 2.49 0.14
N ASP A 47 -11.96 1.98 -0.12
CA ASP A 47 -11.65 0.57 0.15
C ASP A 47 -11.69 0.25 1.66
N LEU A 48 -11.37 1.22 2.53
CA LEU A 48 -11.49 1.07 3.99
C LEU A 48 -12.96 0.95 4.41
N GLU A 49 -13.83 1.83 3.90
CA GLU A 49 -15.28 1.80 4.16
C GLU A 49 -15.91 0.49 3.67
N ASN A 50 -15.50 0.02 2.49
CA ASN A 50 -15.98 -1.21 1.88
C ASN A 50 -15.32 -2.48 2.45
N GLN A 51 -14.35 -2.34 3.37
CA GLN A 51 -13.57 -3.43 3.94
C GLN A 51 -12.89 -4.31 2.87
N VAL A 52 -12.22 -3.67 1.92
CA VAL A 52 -11.51 -4.30 0.79
C VAL A 52 -10.00 -4.07 0.89
N LEU A 53 -9.20 -5.12 0.66
CA LEU A 53 -7.74 -5.08 0.54
C LEU A 53 -7.34 -5.05 -0.92
N ARG A 54 -7.23 -3.85 -1.48
CA ARG A 54 -6.78 -3.63 -2.86
C ARG A 54 -5.30 -3.21 -2.88
N ALA A 55 -4.52 -3.77 -3.80
CA ALA A 55 -3.13 -3.34 -3.98
C ALA A 55 -3.06 -1.92 -4.60
N VAL A 56 -2.04 -1.14 -4.25
CA VAL A 56 -1.82 0.17 -4.89
C VAL A 56 -1.32 -0.03 -6.32
N GLY A 57 -2.09 0.42 -7.31
CA GLY A 57 -1.75 0.22 -8.73
C GLY A 57 -1.92 -1.23 -9.17
N VAL A 58 -0.96 -1.77 -9.91
CA VAL A 58 -1.03 -3.13 -10.46
C VAL A 58 -0.51 -4.14 -9.42
N ALA A 59 -1.40 -5.02 -8.95
CA ALA A 59 -1.08 -6.00 -7.90
C ALA A 59 0.13 -6.89 -8.23
N SER A 60 0.25 -7.35 -9.49
CA SER A 60 1.38 -8.18 -9.92
C SER A 60 2.73 -7.44 -9.82
N GLU A 61 2.78 -6.15 -10.15
CA GLU A 61 3.98 -5.33 -9.97
C GLU A 61 4.34 -5.20 -8.49
N ARG A 62 3.34 -4.92 -7.63
CA ARG A 62 3.56 -4.77 -6.19
C ARG A 62 4.06 -6.06 -5.52
N PHE A 63 3.55 -7.22 -5.94
CA PHE A 63 3.97 -8.50 -5.37
C PHE A 63 5.31 -9.00 -5.92
N ASN A 64 5.67 -8.63 -7.16
CA ASN A 64 7.00 -8.91 -7.71
C ASN A 64 8.10 -8.08 -7.02
N GLU A 65 7.77 -6.89 -6.52
CA GLU A 65 8.70 -6.07 -5.74
C GLU A 65 8.98 -6.64 -4.35
N ASP A 66 7.93 -7.05 -3.65
CA ASP A 66 8.02 -7.66 -2.31
C ASP A 66 6.95 -8.74 -2.14
N ALA A 67 7.37 -10.01 -2.24
CA ALA A 67 6.49 -11.15 -2.12
C ALA A 67 5.83 -11.25 -0.73
N LEU A 68 6.40 -10.62 0.31
CA LEU A 68 5.79 -10.59 1.64
C LEU A 68 4.51 -9.76 1.71
N ARG A 69 4.25 -8.91 0.71
CA ARG A 69 2.97 -8.20 0.60
C ARG A 69 1.79 -9.15 0.45
N ILE A 70 1.99 -10.31 -0.18
CA ILE A 70 0.98 -11.37 -0.25
C ILE A 70 0.67 -11.89 1.15
N MET A 71 1.71 -12.22 1.93
CA MET A 71 1.55 -12.69 3.32
C MET A 71 0.91 -11.62 4.21
N ARG A 72 1.23 -10.34 3.99
CA ARG A 72 0.57 -9.21 4.67
C ARG A 72 -0.90 -9.14 4.32
N GLY A 73 -1.28 -9.37 3.06
CA GLY A 73 -2.68 -9.43 2.61
C GLY A 73 -3.47 -10.48 3.39
N PHE A 74 -2.98 -11.73 3.44
CA PHE A 74 -3.63 -12.78 4.24
C PHE A 74 -3.70 -12.44 5.73
N ARG A 75 -2.64 -11.86 6.29
CA ARG A 75 -2.65 -11.40 7.69
C ARG A 75 -3.73 -10.34 7.91
N PHE A 76 -3.83 -9.33 7.05
CA PHE A 76 -4.83 -8.27 7.17
C PHE A 76 -6.25 -8.81 7.00
N GLN A 77 -6.47 -9.72 6.05
CA GLN A 77 -7.75 -10.42 5.91
C GLN A 77 -8.11 -11.16 7.20
N ALA A 78 -7.18 -11.90 7.79
CA ALA A 78 -7.43 -12.63 9.04
C ALA A 78 -7.64 -11.72 10.26
N SER A 79 -6.93 -10.59 10.35
CA SER A 79 -6.99 -9.70 11.52
C SER A 79 -8.11 -8.67 11.45
N LEU A 80 -8.46 -8.19 10.25
CA LEU A 80 -9.43 -7.11 10.03
C LEU A 80 -10.75 -7.59 9.41
N GLY A 81 -10.78 -8.82 8.86
CA GLY A 81 -11.96 -9.37 8.19
C GLY A 81 -12.22 -8.81 6.79
N PHE A 82 -11.24 -8.12 6.19
CA PHE A 82 -11.41 -7.48 4.89
C PHE A 82 -11.40 -8.50 3.75
N LYS A 83 -12.11 -8.21 2.67
CA LYS A 83 -12.14 -9.02 1.44
C LYS A 83 -10.94 -8.66 0.56
N LEU A 84 -10.39 -9.64 -0.14
CA LEU A 84 -9.33 -9.47 -1.15
C LEU A 84 -9.92 -9.23 -2.54
#